data_AF-A0A2M3ZCR7-F1
#
_entry.id   AF-A0A2M3ZCR7-F1
#
_cell.length_a   1.000
_cell.length_b   1.000
_cell.length_c   1.000
_cell.angle_alpha   90.00
_cell.angle_beta   90.00
_cell.angle_gamma   90.00
#
_symmetry.space_group_name_H-M   'P 1'
#
loop_
_entity.id
_entity.type
_entity.pdbx_description
1 polymer ?
#
loop_
_entity_poly.entity_id
_entity_poly.type
_entity_poly.pdbx_seq_one_letter_code
_entity_poly.pdbx_strand_id
1 'polypeptide(L)'
;ELYDLIVRKTCQECKCPRETHAVYHEQLTTVRDRLGFKHDTNTSRVDPRQMGYTWVPPGILTSAKIQRYFDVIPPEKVPKIGTQGERFRDKQLVYQLPKQDLALDYCKHVEEQNRSSYEDFVAARNEIALDIGYVKDTPQATKCAGCRETLNHGEMAVTAPKFREQTLWHPRCFKCTTCDELLVDLTYCVHDDQIYCERHYAEMLKPRCSACDEVGHRRYRMPFDFIFPFA
;
A
#
# COMPACT_ATOMS: atom_id res chain seq x y z
N GLU A 1 8.97 -23.80 -6.64
CA GLU A 1 9.49 -22.46 -6.95
C GLU A 1 9.55 -21.49 -5.74
N LEU A 2 9.42 -21.99 -4.50
CA LEU A 2 9.70 -21.21 -3.28
C LEU A 2 11.21 -21.22 -2.90
N TYR A 3 11.99 -22.07 -3.56
CA TYR A 3 13.37 -22.42 -3.20
C TYR A 3 14.43 -21.48 -3.79
N ASP A 4 14.13 -20.74 -4.87
CA ASP A 4 15.14 -19.92 -5.56
C ASP A 4 15.27 -18.48 -5.05
N LEU A 5 14.46 -18.07 -4.07
CA LEU A 5 14.59 -16.77 -3.40
C LEU A 5 15.60 -16.80 -2.24
N ILE A 6 16.37 -17.87 -2.07
CA ILE A 6 17.32 -18.08 -0.97
C ILE A 6 18.76 -17.97 -1.50
N VAL A 7 19.27 -16.75 -1.68
CA VAL A 7 20.73 -16.54 -1.81
C VAL A 7 21.20 -15.32 -1.02
N ARG A 8 20.87 -15.24 0.28
CA ARG A 8 21.72 -14.59 1.32
C ARG A 8 21.43 -15.22 2.69
N LYS A 9 22.46 -15.80 3.32
CA LYS A 9 22.35 -16.47 4.63
C LYS A 9 22.25 -15.49 5.81
N THR A 10 22.70 -14.25 5.64
CA THR A 10 22.86 -13.29 6.74
C THR A 10 22.78 -11.85 6.20
N CYS A 11 21.99 -10.97 6.83
CA CYS A 11 21.93 -9.54 6.43
C CYS A 11 23.27 -8.86 6.64
N GLN A 12 23.66 -7.97 5.73
CA GLN A 12 24.90 -7.20 5.90
C GLN A 12 24.78 -6.10 6.96
N GLU A 13 23.57 -5.61 7.26
CA GLU A 13 23.29 -4.60 8.29
C GLU A 13 22.99 -5.18 9.68
N CYS A 14 21.96 -6.03 9.87
CA CYS A 14 21.62 -6.63 11.18
C CYS A 14 22.46 -7.87 11.54
N LYS A 15 23.24 -8.43 10.60
CA LYS A 15 23.99 -9.70 10.77
C LYS A 15 23.15 -10.92 11.21
N CYS A 16 21.84 -10.86 11.01
CA CYS A 16 20.89 -11.86 11.45
C CYS A 16 20.48 -12.84 10.32
N PRO A 17 20.14 -14.12 10.61
CA PRO A 17 19.61 -15.07 9.62
C PRO A 17 18.24 -14.63 9.07
N ARG A 18 17.92 -14.88 7.80
CA ARG A 18 16.61 -14.48 7.22
C ARG A 18 15.42 -15.12 7.93
N GLU A 19 15.59 -16.35 8.41
CA GLU A 19 14.56 -17.12 9.11
C GLU A 19 14.11 -16.44 10.41
N THR A 20 15.01 -15.69 11.08
CA THR A 20 14.60 -14.91 12.25
C THR A 20 13.71 -13.73 11.88
N HIS A 21 13.51 -13.41 10.60
CA HIS A 21 12.67 -12.30 10.11
C HIS A 21 11.51 -12.75 9.23
N ALA A 22 11.34 -14.06 9.02
CA ALA A 22 10.26 -14.58 8.20
C ALA A 22 8.92 -14.39 8.93
N VAL A 23 8.23 -13.30 8.61
CA VAL A 23 6.86 -13.06 9.05
C VAL A 23 5.94 -13.82 8.10
N TYR A 24 5.53 -15.03 8.49
CA TYR A 24 4.58 -15.82 7.72
C TYR A 24 3.16 -15.25 7.85
N HIS A 25 2.47 -15.13 6.71
CA HIS A 25 1.12 -14.58 6.60
C HIS A 25 0.07 -15.67 6.80
N GLU A 26 -0.07 -16.18 8.02
CA GLU A 26 -1.07 -17.23 8.30
C GLU A 26 -2.50 -16.71 8.49
N GLN A 27 -2.70 -15.40 8.66
CA GLN A 27 -4.02 -14.83 8.95
C GLN A 27 -4.23 -13.51 8.19
N LEU A 28 -5.07 -13.54 7.15
CA LEU A 28 -5.42 -12.39 6.32
C LEU A 28 -6.61 -11.61 6.95
N THR A 29 -6.31 -10.65 7.80
CA THR A 29 -7.21 -9.51 8.09
C THR A 29 -7.09 -8.45 6.98
N THR A 30 -8.14 -7.62 6.79
CA THR A 30 -8.15 -6.62 5.72
C THR A 30 -7.08 -5.56 5.95
N VAL A 31 -6.59 -4.88 4.89
CA VAL A 31 -5.61 -3.77 5.04
C VAL A 31 -6.14 -2.67 5.96
N ARG A 32 -7.46 -2.47 5.97
CA ARG A 32 -8.14 -1.54 6.88
C ARG A 32 -7.96 -1.91 8.35
N ASP A 33 -8.13 -3.19 8.69
CA ASP A 33 -7.92 -3.70 10.06
C ASP A 33 -6.45 -3.59 10.47
N ARG A 34 -5.52 -3.72 9.51
CA ARG A 34 -4.07 -3.61 9.76
C ARG A 34 -3.58 -2.18 9.96
N LEU A 35 -4.23 -1.21 9.34
CA LEU A 35 -3.87 0.21 9.42
C LEU A 35 -4.58 0.94 10.55
N GLY A 36 -5.43 0.25 11.33
CA GLY A 36 -6.12 0.84 12.48
C GLY A 36 -7.16 1.91 12.10
N PHE A 37 -7.57 1.98 10.83
CA PHE A 37 -8.60 2.91 10.40
C PHE A 37 -9.95 2.55 11.03
N LYS A 38 -10.59 3.53 11.67
CA LYS A 38 -11.96 3.38 12.18
C LYS A 38 -12.89 2.98 11.02
N HIS A 39 -13.86 2.12 11.31
CA HIS A 39 -14.80 1.60 10.32
C HIS A 39 -15.64 2.74 9.75
N ASP A 40 -15.34 3.23 8.55
CA ASP A 40 -16.24 4.19 7.90
C ASP A 40 -17.52 3.47 7.48
N THR A 41 -18.62 4.19 7.57
CA THR A 41 -19.96 3.81 7.09
C THR A 41 -20.04 3.65 5.56
N ASN A 42 -18.93 3.85 4.84
CA ASN A 42 -18.79 3.77 3.38
C ASN A 42 -18.14 2.48 2.85
N THR A 43 -18.00 1.44 3.68
CA THR A 43 -17.68 0.09 3.19
C THR A 43 -18.79 -0.44 2.26
N SER A 44 -18.39 -1.04 1.13
CA SER A 44 -19.29 -1.74 0.22
C SER A 44 -20.21 -2.68 1.01
N ARG A 45 -21.53 -2.55 0.83
CA ARG A 45 -22.53 -3.46 1.44
C ARG A 45 -22.47 -4.89 0.89
N VAL A 46 -21.49 -5.17 0.03
CA VAL A 46 -21.36 -6.38 -0.75
C VAL A 46 -20.14 -7.14 -0.23
N ASP A 47 -20.37 -8.37 0.21
CA ASP A 47 -19.30 -9.28 0.64
C ASP A 47 -18.46 -9.69 -0.59
N PRO A 48 -17.15 -9.37 -0.62
CA PRO A 48 -16.25 -9.76 -1.71
C PRO A 48 -16.31 -11.25 -2.04
N ARG A 49 -16.41 -12.11 -1.01
CA ARG A 49 -16.36 -13.56 -1.16
C ARG A 49 -17.59 -14.09 -1.90
N GLN A 50 -18.76 -13.50 -1.68
CA GLN A 50 -19.98 -13.84 -2.41
C GLN A 50 -19.87 -13.51 -3.91
N MET A 51 -19.00 -12.56 -4.27
CA MET A 51 -18.71 -12.21 -5.66
C MET A 51 -17.52 -13.00 -6.25
N GLY A 52 -16.92 -13.92 -5.49
CA GLY A 52 -15.76 -14.69 -5.92
C GLY A 52 -14.43 -13.93 -5.86
N TYR A 53 -14.36 -12.81 -5.13
CA TYR A 53 -13.13 -12.02 -4.94
C TYR A 53 -12.62 -12.10 -3.50
N THR A 54 -11.31 -12.02 -3.29
CA THR A 54 -10.74 -11.89 -1.94
C THR A 54 -10.78 -10.46 -1.41
N TRP A 55 -10.98 -9.49 -2.30
CA TRP A 55 -11.06 -8.06 -2.01
C TRP A 55 -11.81 -7.31 -3.12
N VAL A 56 -12.47 -6.21 -2.77
CA VAL A 56 -13.08 -5.26 -3.71
C VAL A 56 -12.70 -3.84 -3.31
N PRO A 57 -12.57 -2.91 -4.27
CA PRO A 57 -12.16 -1.55 -3.95
C PRO A 57 -13.25 -0.79 -3.16
N PRO A 58 -12.84 0.09 -2.24
CA PRO A 58 -13.76 0.98 -1.53
C PRO A 58 -14.39 2.02 -2.47
N GLY A 59 -15.54 2.58 -2.08
CA GLY A 59 -16.25 3.63 -2.84
C GLY A 59 -17.29 3.12 -3.84
N ILE A 60 -17.28 1.82 -4.17
CA ILE A 60 -18.31 1.20 -5.03
C ILE A 60 -19.25 0.30 -4.24
N LEU A 61 -20.56 0.48 -4.47
CA LEU A 61 -21.61 -0.13 -3.65
C LEU A 61 -22.44 -1.20 -4.37
N THR A 62 -22.19 -1.45 -5.66
CA THR A 62 -22.97 -2.42 -6.45
C THR A 62 -22.08 -3.41 -7.19
N SER A 63 -22.57 -4.64 -7.35
CA SER A 63 -21.85 -5.71 -8.07
C SER A 63 -21.48 -5.32 -9.49
N ALA A 64 -22.38 -4.64 -10.22
CA ALA A 64 -22.11 -4.16 -11.57
C ALA A 64 -20.93 -3.17 -11.62
N LYS A 65 -20.81 -2.25 -10.64
CA LYS A 65 -19.67 -1.33 -10.57
C LYS A 65 -18.36 -2.06 -10.22
N ILE A 66 -18.43 -3.08 -9.37
CA ILE A 66 -17.28 -3.94 -9.03
C ILE A 66 -16.77 -4.67 -10.27
N GLN A 67 -17.66 -5.24 -11.09
CA GLN A 67 -17.25 -5.87 -12.34
C GLN A 67 -16.59 -4.87 -13.31
N ARG A 68 -17.23 -3.70 -13.55
CA ARG A 68 -16.65 -2.64 -14.39
C ARG A 68 -15.26 -2.20 -13.94
N TYR A 69 -15.01 -2.15 -12.63
CA TYR A 69 -13.68 -1.86 -12.11
C TYR A 69 -12.68 -2.95 -12.48
N PHE A 70 -13.00 -4.23 -12.26
CA PHE A 70 -12.09 -5.31 -12.56
C PHE A 70 -11.92 -5.58 -14.06
N ASP A 71 -12.89 -5.23 -14.90
CA ASP A 71 -12.80 -5.33 -16.37
C ASP A 71 -11.66 -4.46 -16.93
N VAL A 72 -11.32 -3.36 -16.26
CA VAL A 72 -10.19 -2.51 -16.65
C VAL A 72 -8.89 -2.88 -15.95
N ILE A 73 -8.87 -3.82 -15.00
CA ILE A 73 -7.63 -4.26 -14.35
C ILE A 73 -7.03 -5.43 -15.14
N PRO A 74 -5.69 -5.52 -15.30
CA PRO A 74 -5.06 -6.68 -15.93
C PRO A 74 -5.53 -8.00 -15.27
N PRO A 75 -6.00 -9.01 -16.04
CA PRO A 75 -6.63 -10.21 -15.48
C PRO A 75 -5.77 -10.94 -14.43
N GLU A 76 -4.45 -10.96 -14.62
CA GLU A 76 -3.47 -11.56 -13.72
C GLU A 76 -3.31 -10.82 -12.39
N LYS A 77 -3.86 -9.60 -12.27
CA LYS A 77 -3.87 -8.77 -11.05
C LYS A 77 -5.24 -8.71 -10.39
N VAL A 78 -6.27 -9.34 -10.97
CA VAL A 78 -7.63 -9.36 -10.40
C VAL A 78 -7.72 -10.43 -9.29
N PRO A 79 -8.07 -10.08 -8.05
CA PRO A 79 -7.99 -10.99 -6.89
C PRO A 79 -9.19 -11.96 -6.81
N LYS A 80 -9.41 -12.76 -7.85
CA LYS A 80 -10.41 -13.83 -7.86
C LYS A 80 -9.93 -15.02 -7.02
N ILE A 81 -10.80 -15.57 -6.20
CA ILE A 81 -10.51 -16.72 -5.32
C ILE A 81 -9.98 -17.90 -6.14
N GLY A 82 -8.88 -18.49 -5.72
CA GLY A 82 -8.22 -19.63 -6.35
C GLY A 82 -7.36 -19.30 -7.57
N THR A 83 -7.25 -18.03 -7.97
CA THR A 83 -6.58 -17.64 -9.23
C THR A 83 -5.16 -17.10 -9.02
N GLN A 84 -4.42 -16.90 -10.12
CA GLN A 84 -3.12 -16.21 -10.09
C GLN A 84 -3.23 -14.81 -9.49
N GLY A 85 -4.33 -14.10 -9.71
CA GLY A 85 -4.50 -12.74 -9.21
C GLY A 85 -4.71 -12.66 -7.70
N GLU A 86 -5.31 -13.67 -7.05
CA GLU A 86 -5.29 -13.78 -5.58
C GLU A 86 -3.85 -13.90 -5.07
N ARG A 87 -3.08 -14.83 -5.63
CA ARG A 87 -1.67 -15.03 -5.25
C ARG A 87 -0.82 -13.80 -5.53
N PHE A 88 -1.11 -13.08 -6.61
CA PHE A 88 -0.46 -11.81 -6.94
C PHE A 88 -0.76 -10.77 -5.87
N ARG A 89 -2.04 -10.59 -5.51
CA ARG A 89 -2.44 -9.66 -4.45
C ARG A 89 -1.77 -9.98 -3.13
N ASP A 90 -1.71 -11.25 -2.73
CA ASP A 90 -1.04 -11.66 -1.50
C ASP A 90 0.45 -11.31 -1.51
N LYS A 91 1.14 -11.55 -2.64
CA LYS A 91 2.54 -11.12 -2.82
C LYS A 91 2.69 -9.60 -2.72
N GLN A 92 1.78 -8.84 -3.33
CA GLN A 92 1.81 -7.37 -3.28
C GLN A 92 1.51 -6.84 -1.87
N LEU A 93 0.62 -7.47 -1.10
CA LEU A 93 0.39 -7.10 0.29
C LEU A 93 1.66 -7.25 1.13
N VAL A 94 2.39 -8.36 0.95
CA VAL A 94 3.66 -8.58 1.67
C VAL A 94 4.72 -7.57 1.25
N TYR A 95 4.83 -7.32 -0.05
CA TYR A 95 5.88 -6.46 -0.58
C TYR A 95 5.62 -4.97 -0.30
N GLN A 96 4.41 -4.50 -0.59
CA GLN A 96 4.04 -3.09 -0.51
C GLN A 96 3.70 -2.63 0.91
N LEU A 97 3.26 -3.54 1.79
CA LEU A 97 2.89 -3.25 3.19
C LEU A 97 3.66 -4.14 4.19
N PRO A 98 4.99 -3.96 4.35
CA PRO A 98 5.80 -4.77 5.26
C PRO A 98 5.32 -4.61 6.71
N LYS A 99 5.04 -5.71 7.42
CA LYS A 99 4.50 -5.63 8.79
C LYS A 99 5.41 -4.88 9.77
N GLN A 100 6.72 -4.93 9.53
CA GLN A 100 7.75 -4.22 10.30
C GLN A 100 7.56 -2.70 10.23
N ASP A 101 7.00 -2.19 9.15
CA ASP A 101 6.74 -0.76 9.04
C ASP A 101 5.39 -0.44 9.73
N LEU A 102 4.48 -1.41 9.90
CA LEU A 102 3.15 -1.22 10.47
C LEU A 102 3.10 -1.20 12.01
N ALA A 103 3.90 -2.04 12.70
CA ALA A 103 3.94 -2.07 14.16
C ALA A 103 5.27 -2.57 14.73
N LEU A 104 5.67 -2.01 15.88
CA LEU A 104 6.88 -2.37 16.62
C LEU A 104 6.94 -3.86 16.97
N ASP A 105 5.80 -4.51 17.22
CA ASP A 105 5.74 -5.94 17.56
C ASP A 105 6.34 -6.85 16.48
N TYR A 106 6.41 -6.36 15.25
CA TYR A 106 7.01 -7.08 14.12
C TYR A 106 8.49 -6.71 13.91
N CYS A 107 9.00 -5.70 14.61
CA CYS A 107 10.39 -5.26 14.56
C CYS A 107 11.24 -6.00 15.59
N LYS A 108 12.27 -6.72 15.16
CA LYS A 108 13.14 -7.45 16.09
C LYS A 108 14.39 -6.70 16.50
N HIS A 109 14.79 -5.68 15.72
CA HIS A 109 16.06 -4.97 15.92
C HIS A 109 15.93 -3.48 16.21
N VAL A 110 14.71 -2.97 16.47
CA VAL A 110 14.54 -1.60 16.95
C VAL A 110 15.02 -1.54 18.40
N GLU A 111 16.19 -0.95 18.61
CA GLU A 111 16.71 -0.67 19.94
C GLU A 111 15.75 0.22 20.73
N GLU A 112 15.68 0.04 22.06
CA GLU A 112 14.74 0.76 22.92
C GLU A 112 14.85 2.29 22.78
N GLN A 113 16.08 2.81 22.67
CA GLN A 113 16.37 4.23 22.44
C GLN A 113 15.79 4.80 21.14
N ASN A 114 15.49 3.94 20.16
CA ASN A 114 14.97 4.31 18.85
C ASN A 114 13.45 4.11 18.72
N ARG A 115 12.78 3.57 19.74
CA ARG A 115 11.33 3.29 19.71
C ARG A 115 10.49 4.53 19.52
N SER A 116 10.81 5.62 20.24
CA SER A 116 10.11 6.90 20.09
C SER A 116 10.17 7.40 18.64
N SER A 117 11.34 7.31 18.00
CA SER A 117 11.46 7.76 16.62
C SER A 117 10.76 6.83 15.61
N TYR A 118 10.60 5.56 15.92
CA TYR A 118 9.75 4.66 15.15
C TYR A 118 8.26 5.04 15.29
N GLU A 119 7.80 5.33 16.50
CA GLU A 119 6.43 5.78 16.76
C GLU A 119 6.14 7.09 16.04
N ASP A 120 7.08 8.04 16.07
CA ASP A 120 6.99 9.30 15.31
C ASP A 120 6.88 9.03 13.79
N PHE A 121 7.65 8.08 13.27
CA PHE A 121 7.58 7.67 11.87
C PHE A 121 6.21 7.08 11.52
N VAL A 122 5.69 6.16 12.34
CA VAL A 122 4.37 5.54 12.12
C VAL A 122 3.26 6.59 12.20
N ALA A 123 3.32 7.49 13.18
CA ALA A 123 2.36 8.58 13.34
C ALA A 123 2.40 9.53 12.14
N ALA A 124 3.58 10.03 11.76
CA ALA A 124 3.74 10.91 10.60
C ALA A 124 3.28 10.22 9.30
N ARG A 125 3.64 8.95 9.10
CA ARG A 125 3.15 8.17 7.96
C ARG A 125 1.63 8.12 7.96
N ASN A 126 1.00 7.69 9.06
CA ASN A 126 -0.44 7.47 9.12
C ASN A 126 -1.24 8.78 9.01
N GLU A 127 -0.78 9.87 9.61
CA GLU A 127 -1.51 11.13 9.66
C GLU A 127 -1.24 12.01 8.42
N ILE A 128 0.00 12.03 7.93
CA ILE A 128 0.45 13.00 6.93
C ILE A 128 0.51 12.38 5.54
N ALA A 129 1.08 11.17 5.40
CA ALA A 129 1.38 10.61 4.08
C ALA A 129 0.39 9.55 3.58
N LEU A 130 -0.08 8.66 4.46
CA LEU A 130 -0.84 7.46 4.14
C LEU A 130 -2.33 7.72 4.04
N ASP A 131 -2.96 7.22 3.00
CA ASP A 131 -4.42 7.25 2.83
C ASP A 131 -4.87 6.09 1.91
N ILE A 132 -6.19 5.95 1.75
CA ILE A 132 -6.82 4.94 0.90
C ILE A 132 -7.54 5.64 -0.25
N GLY A 133 -7.26 5.20 -1.48
CA GLY A 133 -7.97 5.65 -2.66
C GLY A 133 -9.37 5.06 -2.72
N TYR A 134 -10.33 5.81 -3.25
CA TYR A 134 -11.72 5.38 -3.41
C TYR A 134 -12.08 5.34 -4.88
N VAL A 135 -12.90 4.36 -5.27
CA VAL A 135 -13.39 4.25 -6.63
C VAL A 135 -14.73 4.99 -6.74
N LYS A 136 -14.86 5.84 -7.76
CA LYS A 136 -16.09 6.55 -8.09
C LYS A 136 -16.25 6.67 -9.61
N ASP A 137 -17.45 7.01 -10.06
CA ASP A 137 -17.65 7.40 -11.46
C ASP A 137 -17.08 8.82 -11.66
N THR A 138 -16.46 9.05 -12.81
CA THR A 138 -15.91 10.34 -13.20
C THR A 138 -17.06 11.35 -13.39
N PRO A 139 -17.15 12.42 -12.57
CA PRO A 139 -18.29 13.33 -12.58
C PRO A 139 -18.34 14.22 -13.82
N GLN A 140 -17.19 14.53 -14.40
CA GLN A 140 -17.04 15.30 -15.64
C GLN A 140 -15.71 14.92 -16.29
N ALA A 141 -15.62 15.08 -17.61
CA ALA A 141 -14.40 14.73 -18.33
C ALA A 141 -13.19 15.52 -17.77
N THR A 142 -12.12 14.80 -17.42
CA THR A 142 -10.90 15.38 -16.83
C THR A 142 -9.68 14.59 -17.26
N LYS A 143 -8.48 15.09 -16.97
CA LYS A 143 -7.24 14.37 -17.27
C LYS A 143 -6.88 13.42 -16.14
N CYS A 144 -6.49 12.20 -16.49
CA CYS A 144 -5.88 11.27 -15.57
C CYS A 144 -4.53 11.79 -15.08
N ALA A 145 -4.31 11.82 -13.77
CA ALA A 145 -3.04 12.25 -13.20
C ALA A 145 -1.86 11.31 -13.48
N GLY A 146 -2.12 10.03 -13.81
CA GLY A 146 -1.08 9.05 -14.17
C GLY A 146 -0.67 9.09 -15.64
N CYS A 147 -1.59 8.81 -16.56
CA CYS A 147 -1.28 8.75 -18.00
C CYS A 147 -1.49 10.06 -18.76
N ARG A 148 -2.11 11.08 -18.15
CA ARG A 148 -2.47 12.38 -18.77
C ARG A 148 -3.53 12.30 -19.88
N GLU A 149 -4.04 11.10 -20.18
CA GLU A 149 -5.18 10.88 -21.08
C GLU A 149 -6.50 11.29 -20.42
N THR A 150 -7.54 11.46 -21.23
CA THR A 150 -8.87 11.89 -20.76
C THR A 150 -9.63 10.75 -20.11
N LEU A 151 -10.09 10.97 -18.88
CA LEU A 151 -11.15 10.21 -18.22
C LEU A 151 -12.50 10.80 -18.67
N ASN A 152 -13.34 10.01 -19.34
CA ASN A 152 -14.64 10.47 -19.79
C ASN A 152 -15.69 10.45 -18.67
N HIS A 153 -16.75 11.25 -18.83
CA HIS A 153 -17.88 11.23 -17.91
C HIS A 153 -18.46 9.81 -17.77
N GLY A 154 -18.61 9.36 -16.52
CA GLY A 154 -19.15 8.03 -16.20
C GLY A 154 -18.13 6.88 -16.24
N GLU A 155 -16.88 7.15 -16.65
CA GLU A 155 -15.80 6.17 -16.53
C GLU A 155 -15.38 5.98 -15.07
N MET A 156 -14.95 4.76 -14.74
CA MET A 156 -14.44 4.44 -13.42
C MET A 156 -13.12 5.17 -13.17
N ALA A 157 -13.03 5.86 -12.03
CA ALA A 157 -11.82 6.55 -11.60
C ALA A 157 -11.52 6.23 -10.14
N VAL A 158 -10.23 6.29 -9.80
CA VAL A 158 -9.74 6.30 -8.43
C VAL A 158 -9.53 7.76 -8.01
N THR A 159 -10.03 8.12 -6.83
CA THR A 159 -9.78 9.41 -6.17
C THR A 159 -8.89 9.18 -4.96
N ALA A 160 -8.01 10.13 -4.67
CA ALA A 160 -7.03 10.06 -3.59
C ALA A 160 -7.28 11.25 -2.64
N PRO A 161 -7.86 11.07 -1.44
CA PRO A 161 -8.31 12.19 -0.60
C PRO A 161 -7.18 13.13 -0.14
N LYS A 162 -5.96 12.62 0.07
CA LYS A 162 -4.77 13.45 0.33
C LYS A 162 -4.32 14.34 -0.84
N PHE A 163 -4.84 14.14 -2.05
CA PHE A 163 -4.59 15.05 -3.18
C PHE A 163 -5.69 16.11 -3.26
N ARG A 164 -5.42 17.19 -4.01
CA ARG A 164 -6.41 18.24 -4.29
C ARG A 164 -7.71 17.61 -4.81
N GLU A 165 -8.85 18.16 -4.39
CA GLU A 165 -10.22 17.60 -4.42
C GLU A 165 -10.71 17.00 -5.76
N GLN A 166 -9.97 17.16 -6.86
CA GLN A 166 -10.37 16.73 -8.21
C GLN A 166 -9.31 15.91 -8.94
N THR A 167 -8.29 15.41 -8.25
CA THR A 167 -7.27 14.57 -8.88
C THR A 167 -7.82 13.15 -9.06
N LEU A 168 -7.90 12.69 -10.31
CA LEU A 168 -8.44 11.38 -10.66
C LEU A 168 -7.42 10.55 -11.43
N TRP A 169 -7.45 9.25 -11.19
CA TRP A 169 -6.65 8.26 -11.92
C TRP A 169 -7.56 7.23 -12.58
N HIS A 170 -7.21 6.75 -13.76
CA HIS A 170 -7.73 5.47 -14.21
C HIS A 170 -7.37 4.39 -13.17
N PRO A 171 -8.21 3.36 -12.97
CA PRO A 171 -7.89 2.23 -12.12
C PRO A 171 -6.52 1.60 -12.40
N ARG A 172 -6.13 1.54 -13.69
CA ARG A 172 -4.82 1.02 -14.12
C ARG A 172 -3.65 1.97 -13.89
N CYS A 173 -3.93 3.26 -13.71
CA CYS A 173 -2.92 4.32 -13.56
C CYS A 173 -2.63 4.65 -12.10
N PHE A 174 -3.39 4.09 -11.16
CA PHE A 174 -3.16 4.26 -9.73
C PHE A 174 -2.07 3.31 -9.24
N LYS A 175 -0.82 3.68 -9.51
CA LYS A 175 0.37 2.86 -9.33
C LYS A 175 1.45 3.59 -8.53
N CYS A 176 2.31 2.86 -7.86
CA CYS A 176 3.48 3.43 -7.21
C CYS A 176 4.47 3.96 -8.26
N THR A 177 4.98 5.18 -8.03
CA THR A 177 5.92 5.83 -8.95
C THR A 177 7.27 5.10 -9.07
N THR A 178 7.70 4.35 -8.05
CA THR A 178 8.99 3.66 -8.05
C THR A 178 8.96 2.28 -8.71
N CYS A 179 7.95 1.45 -8.44
CA CYS A 179 7.87 0.10 -9.00
C CYS A 179 6.87 -0.08 -10.14
N ASP A 180 6.11 0.96 -10.50
CA ASP A 180 5.02 0.89 -11.49
C ASP A 180 3.98 -0.21 -11.22
N GLU A 181 3.88 -0.66 -9.97
CA GLU A 181 2.87 -1.64 -9.54
C GLU A 181 1.61 -0.95 -9.03
N LEU A 182 0.46 -1.59 -9.26
CA LEU A 182 -0.83 -1.13 -8.73
C LEU A 182 -0.77 -1.08 -7.20
N LEU A 183 -1.25 0.02 -6.64
CA LEU A 183 -1.26 0.24 -5.19
C LEU A 183 -2.23 -0.74 -4.54
N VAL A 184 -1.67 -1.65 -3.74
CA VAL A 184 -2.43 -2.76 -3.17
C VAL A 184 -3.53 -2.23 -2.26
N ASP A 185 -4.73 -2.76 -2.45
CA ASP A 185 -5.95 -2.31 -1.77
C ASP A 185 -6.20 -0.79 -1.83
N LEU A 186 -5.69 -0.12 -2.89
CA LEU A 186 -5.69 1.33 -3.07
C LEU A 186 -5.01 2.11 -1.94
N THR A 187 -4.16 1.46 -1.14
CA THR A 187 -3.40 2.11 -0.07
C THR A 187 -2.17 2.81 -0.67
N TYR A 188 -1.95 4.06 -0.30
CA TYR A 188 -0.88 4.87 -0.89
C TYR A 188 -0.32 5.89 0.09
N CYS A 189 0.94 6.26 -0.11
CA CYS A 189 1.60 7.38 0.56
C CYS A 189 1.82 8.53 -0.43
N VAL A 190 1.69 9.77 0.04
CA VAL A 190 2.00 10.99 -0.72
C VAL A 190 3.35 11.56 -0.31
N HIS A 191 4.17 11.90 -1.29
CA HIS A 191 5.41 12.66 -1.12
C HIS A 191 5.68 13.48 -2.39
N ASP A 192 6.00 14.77 -2.27
CA ASP A 192 6.25 15.69 -3.40
C ASP A 192 5.23 15.58 -4.55
N ASP A 193 3.94 15.63 -4.23
CA ASP A 193 2.82 15.49 -5.18
C ASP A 193 2.84 14.19 -6.01
N GLN A 194 3.52 13.14 -5.52
CA GLN A 194 3.58 11.82 -6.15
C GLN A 194 3.06 10.73 -5.21
N ILE A 195 2.59 9.63 -5.81
CA ILE A 195 2.06 8.47 -5.10
C ILE A 195 3.09 7.35 -5.01
N TYR A 196 3.23 6.79 -3.82
CA TYR A 196 4.13 5.69 -3.52
C TYR A 196 3.39 4.59 -2.77
N CYS A 197 3.85 3.35 -2.90
CA CYS A 197 3.46 2.34 -1.93
C CYS A 197 4.19 2.61 -0.61
N GLU A 198 3.66 2.06 0.47
CA GLU A 198 4.20 2.28 1.82
C GLU A 198 5.67 1.88 1.92
N ARG A 199 6.05 0.73 1.31
CA ARG A 199 7.44 0.28 1.20
C ARG A 199 8.38 1.34 0.62
N HIS A 200 8.07 1.88 -0.57
CA HIS A 200 8.95 2.84 -1.25
C HIS A 200 8.94 4.21 -0.56
N TYR A 201 7.82 4.61 0.04
CA TYR A 201 7.78 5.80 0.89
C TYR A 201 8.71 5.66 2.09
N ALA A 202 8.67 4.51 2.79
CA ALA A 202 9.58 4.24 3.91
C ALA A 202 11.06 4.21 3.45
N GLU A 203 11.34 3.65 2.27
CA GLU A 203 12.69 3.60 1.68
C GLU A 203 13.26 4.98 1.33
N MET A 204 12.41 5.98 1.03
CA MET A 204 12.84 7.38 0.84
C MET A 204 13.33 8.02 2.13
N LEU A 205 12.72 7.63 3.26
CA LEU A 205 13.07 8.16 4.57
C LEU A 205 14.33 7.49 5.09
N LYS A 206 14.44 6.17 4.90
CA LYS A 206 15.54 5.37 5.43
C LYS A 206 15.80 4.11 4.59
N PRO A 207 17.08 3.71 4.39
CA PRO A 207 17.42 2.55 3.57
C PRO A 207 16.97 1.24 4.24
N ARG A 208 16.41 0.30 3.47
CA ARG A 208 15.98 -1.02 3.96
C ARG A 208 17.13 -2.04 3.94
N CYS A 209 17.27 -2.89 4.96
CA CYS A 209 18.18 -4.04 4.89
C CYS A 209 17.66 -5.06 3.88
N SER A 210 18.47 -5.40 2.87
CA SER A 210 18.15 -6.37 1.80
C SER A 210 17.98 -7.82 2.25
N ALA A 211 17.94 -8.12 3.55
CA ALA A 211 17.88 -9.47 4.09
C ALA A 211 16.87 -9.65 5.22
N CYS A 212 16.56 -8.63 6.02
CA CYS A 212 15.45 -8.66 6.97
C CYS A 212 14.25 -7.79 6.54
N ASP A 213 14.39 -7.03 5.46
CA ASP A 213 13.38 -6.09 4.96
C ASP A 213 12.98 -5.00 5.97
N GLU A 214 13.74 -4.81 7.05
CA GLU A 214 13.55 -3.72 8.00
C GLU A 214 14.24 -2.44 7.51
N VAL A 215 13.64 -1.30 7.80
CA VAL A 215 14.23 0.02 7.61
C VAL A 215 15.43 0.20 8.57
N GLY A 216 16.59 0.62 8.06
CA GLY A 216 17.89 0.53 8.71
C GLY A 216 18.04 1.33 10.01
N HIS A 217 18.67 0.70 11.01
CA HIS A 217 18.79 1.19 12.39
C HIS A 217 19.94 2.18 12.66
N ARG A 218 20.84 2.43 11.70
CA ARG A 218 21.93 3.40 11.92
C ARG A 218 21.38 4.83 11.88
N ARG A 219 21.16 5.38 13.08
CA ARG A 219 20.70 6.74 13.38
C ARG A 219 19.27 7.00 12.89
N TYR A 220 18.31 6.95 13.80
CA TYR A 220 17.11 7.79 13.69
C TYR A 220 17.52 9.26 13.86
N ARG A 221 18.10 9.83 12.79
CA ARG A 221 18.02 11.27 12.57
C ARG A 221 16.90 11.44 11.56
N MET A 222 15.68 11.65 12.05
CA MET A 222 14.66 12.30 11.23
C MET A 222 15.28 13.62 10.76
N PRO A 223 15.38 13.90 9.45
CA PRO A 223 15.60 15.27 9.01
C PRO A 223 14.44 16.09 9.62
N PHE A 224 14.76 17.18 10.31
CA PHE A 224 13.75 18.07 10.89
C PHE A 224 12.69 18.49 9.86
N ASP A 225 13.06 18.49 8.58
CA ASP A 225 12.22 18.79 7.41
C ASP A 225 11.00 17.86 7.24
N PHE A 226 10.99 16.67 7.85
CA PHE A 226 9.87 15.72 7.75
C PHE A 226 8.83 15.84 8.88
N ILE A 227 9.14 16.56 9.95
CA ILE A 227 8.21 16.74 11.10
C ILE A 227 7.29 17.94 10.85
N PHE A 228 7.73 18.93 10.07
CA PHE A 228 6.95 20.12 9.73
C PHE A 228 7.15 20.50 8.26
N PRO A 229 6.29 20.06 7.32
CA PRO A 229 6.34 20.54 5.94
C PRO A 229 5.90 22.01 5.79
N PHE A 230 5.52 22.67 6.89
CA PHE A 230 5.00 24.04 6.92
C PHE A 230 5.53 24.86 8.12
N ALA A 231 6.84 24.96 8.26
CA ALA A 231 7.47 26.01 9.07
C ALA A 231 8.24 26.98 8.17
#